data_AF-A0A1S6IV55-F1
#
_entry.id   AF-A0A1S6IV55-F1
#
_cell.length_a   1.000
_cell.length_b   1.000
_cell.length_c   1.000
_cell.angle_alpha   90.00
_cell.angle_beta   90.00
_cell.angle_gamma   90.00
#
_symmetry.space_group_name_H-M   'P 1'
#
loop_
_entity.id
_entity.type
_entity.pdbx_description
1 polymer ?
#
loop_
_entity_poly.entity_id
_entity_poly.type
_entity_poly.pdbx_seq_one_letter_code
_entity_poly.pdbx_strand_id
1 'polypeptide(L)' 'MDSLKFLEDALEDKIKNQAFYNDAAVRVINPSARQLFIKLRDEEMRHIDVLQKEVVAIENKPFTVTKILARLKN' A
#
# COMPACT_ATOMS: atom_id res chain seq x y z
N MET A 1 -0.50 -19.93 3.56
CA MET A 1 -0.33 -18.50 3.89
C MET A 1 -1.30 -17.73 3.00
N ASP A 2 -2.19 -16.95 3.59
CA ASP A 2 -3.20 -16.19 2.86
C ASP A 2 -2.55 -14.98 2.16
N SER A 3 -2.76 -14.85 0.85
CA SER A 3 -2.20 -13.75 0.05
C SER A 3 -2.64 -12.38 0.54
N LEU A 4 -3.84 -12.28 1.12
CA LEU A 4 -4.34 -11.04 1.73
C LEU A 4 -3.48 -10.64 2.94
N LYS A 5 -3.20 -11.60 3.83
CA LYS A 5 -2.35 -11.36 5.00
C LYS A 5 -0.95 -10.89 4.61
N PHE A 6 -0.37 -11.47 3.56
CA PHE A 6 0.94 -11.02 3.07
C PHE A 6 0.91 -9.58 2.54
N LEU A 7 -0.18 -9.18 1.87
CA LEU A 7 -0.36 -7.80 1.40
C LEU A 7 -0.59 -6.82 2.55
N GLU A 8 -1.33 -7.23 3.59
CA GLU A 8 -1.52 -6.45 4.81
C GLU A 8 -0.20 -6.25 5.56
N ASP A 9 0.57 -7.32 5.77
CA ASP A 9 1.89 -7.27 6.41
C ASP A 9 2.84 -6.33 5.61
N ALA A 10 2.86 -6.47 4.27
CA ALA A 10 3.64 -5.58 3.41
C ALA A 10 3.17 -4.12 3.49
N LEU A 11 1.86 -3.87 3.54
CA LEU A 11 1.30 -2.53 3.67
C LEU A 11 1.71 -1.88 5.00
N GLU A 12 1.64 -2.63 6.09
CA GLU A 12 2.07 -2.17 7.42
C GLU A 12 3.56 -1.78 7.42
N ASP A 13 4.42 -2.62 6.86
CA ASP A 13 5.85 -2.33 6.74
C ASP A 13 6.13 -1.07 5.92
N LYS A 14 5.38 -0.86 4.83
CA LYS A 14 5.53 0.33 3.98
C LYS A 14 5.11 1.61 4.70
N ILE A 15 4.03 1.56 5.49
CA ILE A 15 3.60 2.68 6.34
C ILE A 15 4.66 2.99 7.39
N LYS A 16 5.24 1.98 8.05
CA LYS A 16 6.32 2.16 9.04
C LYS A 16 7.56 2.80 8.39
N ASN A 17 7.98 2.32 7.22
CA ASN A 17 9.11 2.88 6.49
C ASN A 17 8.87 4.33 6.06
N GLN A 18 7.67 4.63 5.57
CA GLN A 18 7.29 5.99 5.19
C GLN A 18 7.42 6.95 6.39
N ALA A 19 6.91 6.56 7.56
CA ALA A 19 6.99 7.35 8.78
C ALA A 19 8.45 7.53 9.21
N PHE A 20 9.25 6.46 9.17
CA PHE A 20 10.67 6.49 9.48
C PHE A 20 11.44 7.47 8.58
N TYR A 21 11.24 7.40 7.26
CA TYR A 21 11.93 8.29 6.32
C TYR A 21 11.48 9.74 6.47
N ASN A 22 10.19 9.98 6.74
CA ASN A 22 9.69 11.33 7.00
C ASN A 22 10.35 11.93 8.25
N ASP A 23 10.45 11.15 9.32
CA ASP A 23 11.04 11.56 10.59
C ASP A 23 12.56 11.74 10.49
N ALA A 24 13.25 10.87 9.74
CA ALA A 24 14.65 11.02 9.38
C ALA A 24 14.91 12.29 8.56
N ALA A 25 14.02 12.60 7.60
CA ALA A 25 14.11 13.82 6.80
C ALA A 25 13.98 15.08 7.65
N VAL A 26 13.17 15.07 8.73
CA VAL A 26 13.04 16.20 9.65
C VAL A 26 14.33 16.41 10.46
N ARG A 27 14.89 15.34 11.01
CA ARG A 27 16.05 15.38 11.92
C ARG A 27 17.39 15.64 11.25
N VAL A 28 17.56 15.26 9.99
CA VAL A 28 18.88 15.34 9.35
C VAL A 28 19.26 16.77 8.98
N ILE A 29 20.46 17.20 9.37
CA ILE A 29 20.96 18.56 9.08
C ILE A 29 21.43 18.65 7.62
N ASN A 30 22.09 17.60 7.12
CA ASN A 30 22.64 17.60 5.77
C ASN A 30 21.52 17.67 4.70
N PRO A 31 21.53 18.68 3.81
CA PRO A 31 20.46 18.90 2.84
C PRO A 31 20.35 17.79 1.79
N SER A 32 21.48 17.19 1.37
CA SER A 32 21.49 16.07 0.42
C SER A 32 20.87 14.81 1.03
N ALA A 33 21.21 14.52 2.29
CA ALA A 33 20.61 13.40 3.02
C ALA A 33 19.10 13.63 3.27
N ARG A 34 18.69 14.86 3.57
CA ARG A 34 17.27 15.24 3.68
C ARG A 34 16.52 14.93 2.38
N GLN A 35 17.08 15.34 1.25
CA GLN A 35 16.45 15.13 -0.04
C GLN A 35 16.36 13.64 -0.39
N LEU A 36 17.36 12.84 -0.01
CA LEU A 36 17.30 11.39 -0.17
C LEU A 36 16.15 10.78 0.66
N PHE A 37 16.03 11.14 1.94
CA PHE A 37 14.93 10.62 2.77
C PHE A 37 13.55 11.05 2.28
N ILE A 38 13.41 12.27 1.75
CA ILE A 38 12.16 12.71 1.10
C ILE A 38 11.84 11.82 -0.11
N LYS A 39 12.83 11.53 -0.97
CA LYS A 39 12.63 10.64 -2.13
C LYS A 39 12.20 9.23 -1.71
N LEU A 40 12.83 8.67 -0.67
CA LEU A 40 12.50 7.34 -0.14
C LEU A 40 11.09 7.32 0.47
N ARG A 41 10.71 8.34 1.24
CA ARG A 41 9.35 8.51 1.76
C ARG A 41 8.33 8.52 0.62
N ASP A 42 8.59 9.29 -0.43
CA ASP A 42 7.67 9.43 -1.58
C ASP A 42 7.59 8.13 -2.40
N GLU A 43 8.64 7.31 -2.40
CA GLU A 43 8.63 5.98 -2.99
C GLU A 43 7.76 5.00 -2.20
N GLU A 44 7.88 4.99 -0.87
CA GLU A 44 7.03 4.14 -0.03
C GLU A 44 5.55 4.56 -0.13
N MET A 45 5.24 5.85 -0.30
CA MET A 45 3.88 6.29 -0.62
C MET A 45 3.35 5.68 -1.91
N ARG A 46 4.16 5.60 -2.98
CA ARG A 46 3.75 4.94 -4.23
C ARG A 46 3.49 3.45 -4.03
N HIS A 47 4.30 2.78 -3.21
CA HIS A 47 4.08 1.38 -2.87
C HIS A 47 2.80 1.18 -2.06
N ILE A 48 2.51 2.05 -1.10
CA ILE A 48 1.27 2.05 -0.31
C ILE A 48 0.05 2.17 -1.24
N ASP A 49 0.05 3.11 -2.19
CA ASP A 49 -1.06 3.31 -3.13
C ASP A 49 -1.34 2.06 -3.98
N VAL A 50 -0.29 1.34 -4.41
CA VAL A 50 -0.43 0.09 -5.17
C VAL A 50 -0.96 -1.02 -4.28
N LEU A 51 -0.37 -1.22 -3.10
CA LEU A 51 -0.79 -2.27 -2.17
C LEU A 51 -2.23 -2.09 -1.71
N GLN A 52 -2.66 -0.86 -1.42
CA GLN A 52 -4.05 -0.57 -1.07
C GLN A 52 -5.01 -0.94 -2.20
N LYS A 53 -4.67 -0.66 -3.46
CA LYS A 53 -5.51 -1.05 -4.60
C LYS A 53 -5.62 -2.57 -4.73
N GLU A 54 -4.52 -3.30 -4.50
CA GLU A 54 -4.53 -4.77 -4.56
C GLU A 54 -5.32 -5.40 -3.41
N VAL A 55 -5.18 -4.88 -2.18
CA VAL A 55 -5.99 -5.30 -1.02
C VAL A 55 -7.48 -5.09 -1.32
N VAL A 56 -7.84 -3.88 -1.74
CA VAL A 56 -9.21 -3.53 -2.11
C VAL A 56 -9.72 -4.39 -3.27
N ALA A 57 -8.89 -4.73 -4.26
CA ALA A 57 -9.29 -5.60 -5.36
C ALA A 57 -9.53 -7.04 -4.90
N ILE A 58 -8.80 -7.54 -3.92
CA ILE A 58 -8.97 -8.89 -3.35
C ILE A 58 -10.19 -8.93 -2.43
N GLU A 59 -10.37 -7.94 -1.56
CA GLU A 59 -11.56 -7.80 -0.70
C GLU A 59 -12.83 -7.59 -1.52
N ASN A 60 -12.77 -6.72 -2.53
CA ASN A 60 -13.83 -6.50 -3.51
C ASN A 60 -13.77 -7.51 -4.66
N LYS A 61 -13.29 -8.75 -4.48
CA LYS A 61 -13.75 -9.87 -5.32
C LYS A 61 -15.08 -10.34 -4.73
N PRO A 62 -16.22 -9.73 -5.08
CA PRO A 62 -17.50 -10.13 -4.55
C PRO A 62 -17.89 -11.30 -5.43
N PHE A 63 -17.56 -12.53 -5.03
CA PHE A 63 -17.74 -13.73 -5.83
C PHE A 63 -19.20 -14.00 -6.27
N THR A 64 -20.17 -13.12 -6.01
CA THR A 64 -21.59 -13.49 -6.10
C THR A 64 -22.49 -12.50 -6.83
N VAL A 65 -22.30 -11.17 -6.82
CA VAL A 65 -23.31 -10.28 -7.42
C VAL A 65 -23.34 -10.41 -8.95
N THR A 66 -22.20 -10.31 -9.64
CA THR A 66 -22.15 -10.43 -11.10
C THR A 66 -22.56 -11.84 -11.59
N LYS A 67 -22.24 -12.88 -10.81
CA LYS A 67 -22.60 -14.28 -11.13
C LYS A 67 -24.06 -14.60 -10.83
N ILE A 68 -24.66 -14.01 -9.79
CA ILE A 68 -26.10 -14.11 -9.47
C ILE A 68 -26.93 -13.35 -10.51
N LEU A 69 -26.51 -12.13 -10.88
CA LEU A 69 -27.19 -11.34 -11.92
C LEU A 69 -27.15 -12.03 -13.29
N ALA A 70 -26.05 -12.70 -13.64
CA ALA A 70 -25.94 -13.50 -14.86
C ALA A 70 -26.84 -14.76 -14.83
N ARG A 71 -27.17 -15.28 -13.64
CA ARG A 71 -28.03 -16.47 -13.46
C ARG A 71 -29.52 -16.15 -13.46
N LEU A 72 -29.91 -14.91 -13.14
CA LEU A 72 -31.29 -14.43 -13.12
C LEU A 72 -31.78 -13.92 -14.49
N LYS A 73 -30.89 -13.83 -15.47
CA LYS A 73 -31.19 -13.33 -16.83
C LYS A 73 -31.41 -14.46 -17.86
N ASN A 74 -31.43 -15.71 -17.43
CA ASN A 74 -31.76 -16.90 -18.22
C ASN A 74 -33.03 -17.56 -17.70
#